data_AF-A0A6G3XJJ0-F1
#
_entry.id   AF-A0A6G3XJJ0-F1
#
_cell.length_a   1.000
_cell.length_b   1.000
_cell.length_c   1.000
_cell.angle_alpha   90.00
_cell.angle_beta   90.00
_cell.angle_gamma   90.00
#
_symmetry.space_group_name_H-M   'P 1'
#
loop_
_entity.id
_entity.type
_entity.pdbx_description
1 polymer ?
#
loop_
_entity_poly.entity_id
_entity_poly.type
_entity_poly.pdbx_seq_one_letter_code
_entity_poly.pdbx_strand_id
1 'polypeptide(L)'
;SIALVRGEHELEESIRLILATSPGERPMRPEFGCAFNDYVFAPADAGTAGQLAYEVRLALERWEPRIEVTEVVVRFDEADNGVLYIDIG
;
A
#
# COMPACT_ATOMS: atom_id res chain seq x y z
N SER A 1 -10.50 27.62 3.65
CA SER A 1 -9.47 26.62 3.32
C SER A 1 -9.99 25.19 3.40
N ILE A 2 -11.10 24.89 2.71
CA ILE A 2 -11.76 23.56 2.75
C ILE A 2 -11.28 22.64 1.61
N ALA A 3 -10.84 23.22 0.49
CA ALA A 3 -10.42 22.48 -0.70
C ALA A 3 -9.08 21.72 -0.54
N LEU A 4 -8.14 22.26 0.23
CA LEU A 4 -6.82 21.66 0.47
C LEU A 4 -6.94 20.39 1.33
N VAL A 5 -7.72 20.49 2.41
CA VAL A 5 -8.07 19.35 3.29
C VAL A 5 -8.83 18.25 2.54
N ARG A 6 -9.78 18.60 1.66
CA ARG A 6 -10.48 17.60 0.84
C ARG A 6 -9.54 16.84 -0.09
N GLY A 7 -8.58 17.53 -0.70
CA GLY A 7 -7.60 16.89 -1.59
C GLY A 7 -6.72 15.87 -0.87
N GLU A 8 -6.29 16.17 0.36
CA GLU A 8 -5.51 15.26 1.20
C GLU A 8 -6.33 14.03 1.63
N HIS A 9 -7.58 14.22 2.07
CA HIS A 9 -8.45 13.09 2.43
C HIS A 9 -8.77 12.18 1.24
N GLU A 10 -9.09 12.74 0.08
CA GLU A 10 -9.34 11.97 -1.15
C GLU A 10 -8.11 11.20 -1.61
N LEU A 11 -6.92 11.74 -1.35
CA LEU A 11 -5.65 11.06 -1.63
C LEU A 11 -5.46 9.87 -0.68
N GLU A 12 -5.60 10.06 0.63
CA GLU A 12 -5.46 8.96 1.59
C GLU A 12 -6.48 7.83 1.36
N GLU A 13 -7.72 8.17 1.02
CA GLU A 13 -8.74 7.19 0.66
C GLU A 13 -8.38 6.42 -0.61
N SER A 14 -7.84 7.11 -1.62
CA SER A 14 -7.36 6.47 -2.85
C SER A 14 -6.20 5.49 -2.57
N ILE A 15 -5.21 5.91 -1.77
CA ILE A 15 -4.09 5.06 -1.34
C ILE A 15 -4.63 3.82 -0.61
N ARG A 16 -5.51 3.99 0.38
CA ARG A 16 -6.14 2.87 1.09
C ARG A 16 -6.88 1.93 0.14
N LEU A 17 -7.60 2.47 -0.85
CA LEU A 17 -8.33 1.67 -1.82
C LEU A 17 -7.41 0.83 -2.70
N ILE A 18 -6.29 1.41 -3.16
CA ILE A 18 -5.29 0.70 -3.96
C ILE A 18 -4.69 -0.45 -3.14
N LEU A 19 -4.25 -0.18 -1.92
CA LEU A 19 -3.57 -1.17 -1.08
C LEU A 19 -4.50 -2.27 -0.55
N ALA A 20 -5.78 -1.95 -0.33
CA ALA A 20 -6.78 -2.91 0.16
C ALA A 20 -7.45 -3.75 -0.95
N THR A 21 -7.15 -3.48 -2.22
CA THR A 21 -7.72 -4.24 -3.34
C THR A 21 -6.66 -5.20 -3.90
N SER A 22 -6.97 -6.49 -4.02
CA SER A 22 -6.11 -7.42 -4.74
C SER A 22 -6.36 -7.40 -6.25
N PRO A 23 -5.31 -7.56 -7.09
CA PRO A 23 -5.48 -7.78 -8.52
C PRO A 23 -6.48 -8.91 -8.79
N GLY A 24 -7.43 -8.66 -9.71
CA GLY A 24 -8.52 -9.57 -10.05
C GLY A 24 -9.82 -9.34 -9.28
N GLU A 25 -9.83 -8.64 -8.15
CA GLU A 25 -11.06 -8.34 -7.39
C GLU A 25 -12.02 -7.41 -8.13
N ARG A 26 -11.52 -6.61 -9.07
CA ARG A 26 -12.31 -5.73 -9.93
C ARG A 26 -12.37 -6.32 -11.34
N PRO A 27 -13.47 -6.98 -11.76
CA PRO A 27 -13.56 -7.63 -13.08
C PRO A 27 -13.30 -6.68 -14.25
N MET A 28 -13.71 -5.42 -14.12
CA MET A 28 -13.52 -4.39 -15.16
C MET A 28 -12.13 -3.76 -15.14
N ARG A 29 -11.30 -4.04 -14.12
CA ARG A 29 -9.93 -3.54 -13.94
C ARG A 29 -9.08 -4.60 -13.22
N PRO A 30 -8.79 -5.74 -13.86
CA PRO A 30 -8.16 -6.87 -13.19
C PRO A 30 -6.75 -6.57 -12.68
N GLU A 31 -6.07 -5.56 -13.23
CA GLU A 31 -4.71 -5.17 -12.81
C GLU A 31 -4.71 -4.16 -11.65
N PHE A 32 -5.87 -3.62 -11.27
CA PHE A 32 -5.97 -2.62 -10.20
C PHE A 32 -5.78 -3.26 -8.84
N GLY A 33 -4.94 -2.63 -8.02
CA GLY A 33 -4.71 -3.03 -6.65
C GLY A 33 -3.23 -3.16 -6.30
N CYS A 34 -2.98 -3.80 -5.16
CA CYS A 34 -1.69 -4.20 -4.65
C CYS A 34 -1.77 -5.66 -4.23
N ALA A 35 -0.72 -6.44 -4.50
CA ALA A 35 -0.64 -7.85 -4.10
C ALA A 35 -0.38 -8.03 -2.58
N PHE A 36 -0.95 -7.16 -1.74
CA PHE A 36 -0.74 -7.14 -0.29
C PHE A 36 -1.17 -8.46 0.37
N ASN A 37 -2.28 -9.03 -0.10
CA ASN A 37 -2.85 -10.26 0.44
C ASN A 37 -1.93 -11.49 0.31
N ASP A 38 -1.01 -11.48 -0.65
CA ASP A 38 -0.04 -12.56 -0.84
C ASP A 38 0.98 -12.64 0.31
N TYR A 39 1.13 -11.55 1.08
CA TYR A 39 2.10 -11.42 2.15
C TYR A 39 1.53 -11.62 3.57
N VAL A 40 0.21 -11.76 3.72
CA VAL A 40 -0.46 -11.90 5.04
C VAL A 40 0.04 -13.11 5.84
N PHE A 41 0.48 -14.16 5.14
CA PHE A 41 1.05 -15.37 5.76
C PHE A 41 2.54 -15.56 5.46
N ALA A 42 3.18 -14.56 4.85
CA ALA A 42 4.62 -14.61 4.61
C ALA A 42 5.40 -14.46 5.92
N PRO A 43 6.64 -14.99 6.00
CA PRO A 43 7.47 -14.83 7.19
C PRO A 43 7.68 -13.34 7.53
N ALA A 44 7.61 -13.00 8.82
CA ALA A 44 7.89 -11.66 9.32
C ALA A 44 9.41 -11.37 9.34
N ASP A 45 10.02 -11.31 8.15
CA ASP A 45 11.45 -11.08 7.97
C ASP A 45 11.74 -9.92 7.00
N ALA A 46 13.01 -9.49 6.97
CA ALA A 46 13.46 -8.37 6.14
C ALA A 46 13.25 -8.62 4.63
N GLY A 47 13.22 -9.88 4.18
CA GLY A 47 12.97 -10.23 2.79
C GLY A 47 11.53 -9.95 2.40
N THR A 48 10.58 -10.41 3.22
CA THR A 48 9.15 -10.10 3.08
C THR A 48 8.90 -8.60 3.15
N ALA A 49 9.50 -7.89 4.10
CA ALA A 49 9.35 -6.44 4.22
C ALA A 49 9.84 -5.71 2.95
N GLY A 50 10.98 -6.11 2.40
CA GLY A 50 11.52 -5.52 1.17
C GLY A 50 10.65 -5.77 -0.05
N GLN A 51 10.14 -7.00 -0.22
CA GLN A 51 9.20 -7.33 -1.30
C GLN A 51 7.89 -6.53 -1.18
N LEU A 52 7.33 -6.47 0.03
CA LEU A 52 6.09 -5.73 0.26
C LEU A 52 6.27 -4.23 0.01
N ALA A 53 7.39 -3.63 0.45
CA ALA A 53 7.70 -2.23 0.18
C ALA A 53 7.80 -1.95 -1.33
N TYR A 54 8.42 -2.86 -2.09
CA TYR A 54 8.51 -2.77 -3.55
C TYR A 54 7.13 -2.85 -4.22
N GLU A 55 6.29 -3.80 -3.83
CA GLU A 55 4.93 -3.96 -4.37
C GLU A 55 4.05 -2.74 -4.07
N VAL A 56 4.08 -2.23 -2.84
CA VAL A 56 3.36 -1.01 -2.45
C VAL A 56 3.80 0.17 -3.31
N ARG A 57 5.12 0.37 -3.47
CA ARG A 57 5.65 1.44 -4.32
C ARG A 57 5.16 1.31 -5.76
N LEU A 58 5.26 0.13 -6.35
CA LEU A 58 4.85 -0.12 -7.73
C LEU A 58 3.35 0.14 -7.92
N ALA A 59 2.51 -0.28 -6.97
CA ALA A 59 1.08 -0.05 -7.01
C ALA A 59 0.73 1.44 -6.94
N LEU A 60 1.39 2.19 -6.05
CA LEU A 60 1.16 3.63 -5.89
C LEU A 60 1.66 4.44 -7.10
N GLU A 61 2.87 4.16 -7.60
CA GLU A 61 3.40 4.79 -8.82
C GLU A 61 2.47 4.57 -10.03
N ARG A 62 1.82 3.39 -10.09
CA ARG A 62 0.92 3.02 -11.18
C ARG A 62 -0.47 3.63 -11.08
N TRP A 63 -1.03 3.66 -9.87
CA TRP A 63 -2.46 3.95 -9.67
C TRP A 63 -2.73 5.31 -9.02
N GLU A 64 -1.72 5.98 -8.45
CA GLU A 64 -1.85 7.29 -7.81
C GLU A 64 -0.80 8.29 -8.35
N PRO A 65 -0.97 8.80 -9.59
CA PRO A 65 0.01 9.70 -10.22
C PRO A 65 0.06 11.10 -9.59
N ARG A 66 -0.80 11.39 -8.61
CA ARG A 66 -0.82 12.69 -7.90
C ARG A 66 0.29 12.79 -6.87
N ILE A 67 0.93 11.69 -6.49
CA ILE A 67 2.04 11.66 -5.52
C ILE A 67 3.33 11.17 -6.16
N GLU A 68 4.44 11.61 -5.59
CA GLU A 68 5.76 11.02 -5.80
C GLU A 68 6.08 10.22 -4.55
N VAL A 69 6.27 8.90 -4.68
CA VAL A 69 6.62 8.04 -3.55
C VAL A 69 8.13 8.10 -3.36
N THR A 70 8.56 8.76 -2.29
CA THR A 70 9.99 8.92 -1.99
C THR A 70 10.52 7.74 -1.19
N GLU A 71 9.70 7.18 -0.30
CA GLU A 71 10.07 6.04 0.55
C GLU A 71 8.85 5.17 0.89
N VAL A 72 9.08 3.86 0.98
CA VAL A 72 8.13 2.91 1.57
C VAL A 72 8.90 2.06 2.57
N VAL A 73 8.50 2.12 3.85
CA VAL A 73 9.11 1.33 4.92
C VAL A 73 8.08 0.38 5.51
N VAL A 74 8.40 -0.91 5.52
CA VAL A 74 7.59 -1.94 6.16
C VAL A 74 8.28 -2.38 7.46
N ARG A 75 7.54 -2.36 8.56
CA ARG A 75 8.01 -2.84 9.87
C ARG A 75 7.01 -3.82 10.45
N PHE A 76 7.50 -4.91 11.01
CA PHE A 76 6.68 -5.83 11.79
C PHE A 76 6.63 -5.33 13.23
N ASP A 77 5.48 -5.47 13.88
CA ASP A 77 5.36 -5.15 15.29
C ASP A 77 6.05 -6.22 16.14
N GLU A 78 6.90 -5.79 17.09
CA GLU A 78 7.68 -6.70 17.94
C GLU A 78 6.85 -7.33 19.07
N ALA A 79 5.71 -6.73 19.43
CA ALA A 79 4.82 -7.19 20.48
C ALA A 79 3.67 -8.06 19.94
N ASP A 80 3.21 -7.79 18.72
CA ASP A 80 2.19 -8.55 18.00
C ASP A 80 2.68 -8.96 16.61
N ASN A 81 3.16 -10.20 16.50
CA ASN A 81 3.64 -10.78 15.24
C ASN A 81 2.59 -10.81 14.10
N GLY A 82 1.33 -10.46 14.37
CA GLY A 82 0.26 -10.34 13.37
C GLY A 82 0.08 -8.94 12.79
N VAL A 83 0.79 -7.93 13.30
CA VAL A 83 0.65 -6.53 12.85
C VAL A 83 1.89 -6.09 12.08
N LEU A 84 1.66 -5.43 10.95
CA LEU A 84 2.68 -4.76 10.18
C LEU A 84 2.30 -3.29 9.94
N TYR A 85 3.29 -2.43 10.00
CA TYR A 85 3.17 -1.01 9.71
C TYR A 85 3.83 -0.70 8.38
N ILE A 86 3.15 0.09 7.56
CA ILE A 86 3.67 0.61 6.29
C ILE A 86 3.72 2.13 6.41
N ASP A 87 4.93 2.68 6.43
CA ASP A 87 5.14 4.11 6.33
C ASP A 87 5.39 4.48 4.87
N ILE A 88 4.65 5.47 4.37
CA ILE A 88 4.74 5.97 2.99
C ILE A 88 5.12 7.45 3.09
N GLY A 89 6.22 7.83 2.44
CA GLY A 89 6.75 9.20 2.39
C GLY A 89 6.99 9.70 0.98
#